data_AF-A0A8S9ZF86-F1
#
_entry.id   AF-A0A8S9ZF86-F1
#
_cell.length_a   1.000
_cell.length_b   1.000
_cell.length_c   1.000
_cell.angle_alpha   90.00
_cell.angle_beta   90.00
_cell.angle_gamma   90.00
#
_symmetry.space_group_name_H-M   'P 1'
#
loop_
_entity.id
_entity.type
_entity.pdbx_description
1 polymer ?
#
loop_
_entity_poly.entity_id
_entity_poly.type
_entity_poly.pdbx_seq_one_letter_code
_entity_poly.pdbx_strand_id
1 'polypeptide(L)' 'MKDKLPYVFFTQNGKQIGKAISLKENCEYLNPYVQLEHCSLKTNFDSDFQPFIFDVSKYYVSEEFYNDEEFSGTKNQKIE' A
#
# COMPACT_ATOMS: atom_id res chain seq x y z
N MET A 1 -12.13 -13.39 10.18
CA MET A 1 -11.71 -11.97 10.12
C MET A 1 -11.79 -11.59 8.65
N LYS A 2 -12.38 -10.44 8.29
CA LYS A 2 -12.25 -9.95 6.91
C LYS A 2 -10.79 -9.54 6.76
N ASP A 3 -10.06 -10.23 5.90
CA ASP A 3 -8.65 -9.96 5.66
C ASP A 3 -8.52 -8.50 5.19
N LYS A 4 -7.97 -7.63 6.05
CA LYS A 4 -7.76 -6.22 5.70
C LYS A 4 -6.73 -6.20 4.58
N LEU A 5 -7.12 -5.70 3.41
CA LEU A 5 -6.23 -5.56 2.28
C LEU A 5 -5.15 -4.50 2.62
N PRO A 6 -3.90 -4.70 2.19
CA PRO A 6 -2.87 -3.68 2.36
C PRO A 6 -3.26 -2.41 1.60
N TYR A 7 -2.70 -1.26 1.99
CA TYR A 7 -2.85 0.00 1.25
C TYR A 7 -1.51 0.68 1.04
N VAL A 8 -1.49 1.59 0.08
CA VAL A 8 -0.35 2.45 -0.23
C VAL A 8 -0.78 3.91 -0.15
N PHE A 9 0.06 4.75 0.44
CA PHE A 9 -0.12 6.19 0.44
C PHE A 9 1.21 6.86 0.10
N PHE A 10 1.14 8.10 -0.35
CA PHE A 10 2.31 8.85 -0.78
C PHE A 10 2.56 9.99 0.18
N THR A 11 3.84 10.32 0.36
CA THR A 11 4.24 11.52 1.11
C THR A 11 5.19 12.36 0.26
N GLN A 12 5.14 13.67 0.46
CA GLN A 12 6.10 14.61 -0.09
C GLN A 12 6.64 15.45 1.06
N ASN A 13 7.97 15.43 1.27
CA ASN A 13 8.64 16.12 2.37
C ASN A 13 8.04 15.80 3.76
N GLY A 14 7.70 14.52 3.99
CA GLY A 14 7.15 14.03 5.26
C GLY A 14 5.66 14.32 5.47
N LYS A 15 4.96 14.93 4.51
CA LYS A 15 3.52 15.16 4.57
C LYS A 15 2.78 14.26 3.60
N GLN A 16 1.69 13.62 4.03
CA GLN A 16 0.85 12.80 3.15
C GLN A 16 0.28 13.64 2.02
N ILE A 17 0.30 13.08 0.80
CA ILE A 17 -0.33 13.64 -0.39
C ILE A 17 -1.42 12.68 -0.87
N GLY A 18 -2.62 13.21 -1.09
CA GLY A 18 -3.78 12.43 -1.51
C GLY A 18 -4.29 11.43 -0.47
N LYS A 19 -5.14 10.50 -0.93
CA LYS A 19 -5.73 9.43 -0.11
C LYS A 19 -4.92 8.14 -0.24
N ALA A 20 -5.03 7.28 0.75
CA ALA A 20 -4.54 5.92 0.66
C ALA A 20 -5.28 5.14 -0.45
N ILE A 21 -4.58 4.21 -1.09
CA ILE A 21 -5.09 3.33 -2.13
C ILE A 21 -5.05 1.91 -1.57
N SER A 22 -6.23 1.30 -1.34
CA SER A 22 -6.31 -0.12 -1.01
C SER A 22 -5.84 -0.96 -2.20
N LEU A 23 -5.04 -1.98 -1.93
CA LEU A 23 -4.72 -3.01 -2.92
C LEU A 23 -5.95 -3.87 -3.17
N LYS A 24 -6.00 -4.48 -4.36
CA LYS A 24 -7.12 -5.36 -4.77
C LYS A 24 -7.00 -6.78 -4.22
N GLU A 25 -5.79 -7.18 -3.84
CA GLU A 25 -5.45 -8.53 -3.41
C GLU A 25 -4.47 -8.46 -2.23
N ASN A 26 -4.45 -9.52 -1.42
CA ASN A 26 -3.45 -9.66 -0.38
C ASN A 26 -2.09 -9.97 -1.03
N CYS A 27 -1.21 -8.98 -1.02
CA CYS A 27 0.18 -9.14 -1.45
C CYS A 27 1.08 -8.97 -0.23
N GLU A 28 1.91 -9.96 0.09
CA GLU A 28 2.84 -9.90 1.23
C GLU A 28 4.09 -9.08 0.92
N TYR A 29 4.51 -9.05 -0.36
CA TYR A 29 5.76 -8.46 -0.80
C TYR A 29 5.50 -7.44 -1.90
N LEU A 30 5.96 -6.21 -1.70
CA LEU A 30 5.90 -5.13 -2.69
C LEU A 30 7.31 -4.69 -3.06
N ASN A 31 7.56 -4.57 -4.37
CA ASN A 31 8.82 -4.10 -4.91
C ASN A 31 8.62 -2.66 -5.45
N PRO A 32 9.48 -1.69 -5.08
CA PRO A 32 9.39 -0.35 -5.61
C PRO A 32 9.73 -0.34 -7.10
N TYR A 33 8.97 0.42 -7.88
CA TYR A 33 9.19 0.61 -9.31
C TYR A 33 9.18 2.10 -9.63
N VAL A 34 10.19 2.55 -10.38
CA VAL A 34 10.26 3.93 -10.87
C VAL A 34 10.67 3.91 -12.34
N GLN A 35 9.91 4.63 -13.16
CA GLN A 35 10.21 4.84 -14.57
C GLN A 35 10.57 6.31 -14.80
N LEU A 36 11.69 6.54 -15.49
CA LEU A 36 12.20 7.88 -15.81
C LEU A 36 12.38 7.97 -17.33
N GLU A 37 12.14 9.15 -17.91
CA GLU A 37 12.36 9.39 -19.35
C GLU A 37 13.64 10.20 -19.59
N HIS A 38 13.71 11.43 -19.08
CA HIS A 38 14.79 12.38 -19.36
C HIS A 38 15.45 12.94 -18.10
N CYS A 39 15.42 12.19 -16.99
CA CYS A 39 15.98 12.63 -15.72
C CYS A 39 16.71 11.49 -14.99
N SER A 40 17.49 11.87 -13.98
CA SER A 40 18.16 10.94 -13.08
C SER A 40 17.55 11.02 -11.69
N LEU A 41 17.46 9.87 -11.03
CA LEU A 41 16.96 9.76 -9.66
C LEU A 41 18.02 9.08 -8.79
N LYS A 42 18.19 9.58 -7.57
CA LYS A 42 18.88 8.86 -6.51
C LYS A 42 17.82 8.33 -5.54
N THR A 43 17.77 7.02 -5.38
CA THR A 43 16.90 6.37 -4.40
C THR A 43 17.70 5.99 -3.16
N ASN A 44 17.01 5.81 -2.03
CA ASN A 44 17.56 5.34 -0.76
C ASN A 44 17.05 3.93 -0.44
N PHE A 45 16.95 3.07 -1.46
CA PHE A 45 16.52 1.67 -1.30
C PHE A 45 17.59 0.78 -0.64
N ASP A 46 18.63 1.39 -0.05
CA ASP A 46 19.69 0.82 0.79
C ASP A 46 19.90 -0.69 0.63
N SER A 47 20.57 -1.07 -0.45
CA SER A 47 21.33 -2.33 -0.52
C SER A 47 21.98 -2.50 -1.90
N ASP A 48 23.32 -2.57 -1.91
CA ASP A 48 24.10 -2.88 -3.12
C ASP A 48 24.03 -4.37 -3.53
N PHE A 49 23.46 -5.23 -2.68
CA PHE A 49 23.57 -6.69 -2.81
C PHE A 49 22.22 -7.44 -2.84
N GLN A 50 21.12 -6.77 -2.51
CA GLN A 50 19.78 -7.33 -2.41
C GLN A 50 18.73 -6.29 -2.83
N PRO A 51 17.71 -6.67 -3.60
CA PRO A 51 16.61 -5.76 -3.94
C PRO A 51 15.87 -5.36 -2.67
N PHE A 52 15.49 -4.08 -2.57
CA PHE A 52 14.57 -3.62 -1.53
C PHE A 52 13.20 -4.24 -1.74
N ILE A 53 12.74 -5.01 -0.76
CA ILE A 53 11.41 -5.64 -0.74
C ILE A 53 10.69 -5.14 0.50
N PHE A 54 9.56 -4.48 0.31
CA PHE A 54 8.70 -4.08 1.41
C PHE A 54 7.77 -5.23 1.78
N ASP A 55 8.02 -5.81 2.94
CA ASP A 55 7.22 -6.88 3.53
C ASP A 55 6.07 -6.26 4.34
N VAL A 56 4.88 -6.20 3.74
CA VAL A 56 3.71 -5.57 4.36
C VAL A 56 3.19 -6.37 5.56
N SER A 57 3.51 -7.66 5.64
CA SER A 57 3.03 -8.53 6.74
C SER A 57 3.62 -8.12 8.09
N LYS A 58 4.78 -7.45 8.09
CA LYS A 58 5.45 -6.95 9.30
C LYS A 58 4.82 -5.70 9.89
N TYR A 59 3.90 -5.06 9.18
CA TYR A 59 3.30 -3.80 9.59
C TYR A 59 1.80 -3.97 9.79
N TYR A 60 1.34 -3.69 11.00
CA TYR A 60 -0.08 -3.64 11.31
C TYR A 60 -0.55 -2.19 11.27
N VAL A 61 -1.63 -1.94 10.55
CA VAL A 61 -2.17 -0.59 10.43
C VAL A 61 -3.20 -0.37 11.52
N SER A 62 -3.01 0.71 12.27
CA SER A 62 -3.96 1.22 13.26
C SER A 62 -5.30 1.52 12.60
N GLU A 63 -6.41 1.15 13.25
CA GLU A 63 -7.75 1.28 12.69
C GLU A 63 -8.13 2.73 12.34
N GLU A 64 -7.43 3.69 12.93
CA GLU A 64 -7.58 5.13 12.69
C GLU A 64 -7.27 5.60 11.26
N PHE A 65 -6.58 4.79 10.46
CA PHE A 65 -6.25 5.12 9.06
C PHE A 65 -7.32 4.67 8.05
N TYR A 66 -8.38 3.97 8.48
CA TYR A 66 -9.47 3.49 7.62
C TYR A 66 -10.70 4.41 7.74
N ASN A 67 -11.32 4.77 6.61
CA ASN A 67 -12.61 5.46 6.61
C ASN A 67 -13.75 4.41 6.65
N ASP A 68 -14.72 4.60 7.54
CA ASP A 68 -15.88 3.71 7.70
C ASP A 68 -16.68 3.49 6.39
N GLU A 69 -16.65 4.47 5.48
CA GLU A 69 -17.43 4.45 4.24
C GLU A 69 -16.92 3.42 3.21
N GLU A 70 -15.63 3.11 3.19
CA GLU A 70 -15.04 2.10 2.28
C GLU A 70 -15.42 0.65 2.67
N PHE A 71 -15.98 0.45 3.88
CA PHE A 71 -16.38 -0.87 4.38
C PHE A 71 -17.88 -1.17 4.24
N SER A 72 -18.67 -0.22 3.71
CA SER A 72 -20.13 -0.35 3.59
C SER A 72 -20.61 -1.02 2.28
N GLY A 73 -19.71 -1.26 1.33
CA GLY A 73 -20.01 -1.82 0.01
C GLY A 73 -19.89 -3.34 -0.10
N THR A 74 -20.69 -4.12 0.65
CA THR A 74 -21.12 -5.47 0.23
C THR A 74 -22.27 -5.93 1.12
N LYS A 75 -23.45 -5.35 0.89
CA LYS A 75 -24.71 -5.93 1.35
C LYS A 75 -25.25 -6.83 0.23
N ASN A 76 -25.38 -8.11 0.57
CA ASN A 76 -26.29 -9.10 -0.02
C ASN A 76 -25.99 -9.65 -1.42
N GLN A 77 -25.55 -10.91 -1.46
CA GLN A 77 -26.29 -11.94 -2.20
C GLN A 77 -26.23 -13.25 -1.41
N LYS A 78 -27.36 -13.58 -0.77
CA LYS A 78 -27.72 -14.93 -0.35
C LYS A 78 -27.91 -15.73 -1.64
N ILE A 79 -27.18 -16.82 -1.81
CA ILE A 79 -27.54 -17.86 -2.78
C ILE A 79 -28.30 -18.91 -1.99
N GLU A 80 -29.46 -19.27 -2.51
CA GLU A 80 -30.46 -20.21 -1.96
C GLU A 80 -29.89 -21.60 -1.65
#